data_AF-A0A160V639-F1
#
_entry.id   AF-A0A160V639-F1
#
_cell.length_a   1.000
_cell.length_b   1.000
_cell.length_c   1.000
_cell.angle_alpha   90.00
_cell.angle_beta   90.00
_cell.angle_gamma   90.00
#
_symmetry.space_group_name_H-M   'P 1'
#
loop_
_entity.id
_entity.type
_entity.pdbx_description
1 polymer ?
#
loop_
_entity_poly.entity_id
_entity_poly.type
_entity_poly.pdbx_seq_one_letter_code
_entity_poly.pdbx_strand_id
1 'polypeptide(L)' 'MLYVAAHAWDIRGARAAGMAVAHINRYSIPYVDADGSQPDLEVPGLAQLADRLSEI' A
#
# COMPACT_ATOMS: atom_id res chain seq x y z
N MET A 1 -3.85 -2.12 12.59
CA MET A 1 -3.49 -0.77 12.10
C MET A 1 -3.06 -0.91 10.66
N LEU A 2 -3.48 -0.01 9.77
CA LEU A 2 -3.14 -0.01 8.35
C LEU A 2 -2.16 1.13 8.07
N TYR A 3 -1.00 0.82 7.50
CA TYR A 3 -0.02 1.80 7.09
C TYR A 3 -0.19 2.13 5.60
N VAL A 4 -0.26 3.42 5.26
CA VAL A 4 -0.60 3.89 3.91
C VAL A 4 0.59 4.67 3.35
N ALA A 5 1.13 4.24 2.21
CA ALA A 5 2.25 4.94 1.57
C ALA A 5 2.25 4.81 0.05
N ALA A 6 2.90 5.75 -0.64
CA ALA A 6 3.04 5.73 -2.10
C ALA A 6 4.38 5.11 -2.56
N HIS A 7 5.37 5.00 -1.67
CA HIS A 7 6.68 4.46 -2.01
C HIS A 7 6.88 3.05 -1.45
N ALA A 8 7.48 2.16 -2.25
CA ALA A 8 7.73 0.78 -1.84
C ALA A 8 8.68 0.67 -0.62
N TRP A 9 9.59 1.63 -0.42
CA TRP A 9 10.50 1.61 0.72
C TRP A 9 9.80 1.88 2.06
N ASP A 10 8.77 2.74 2.06
CA ASP A 10 7.90 2.96 3.23
C ASP A 10 7.10 1.68 3.54
N ILE A 11 6.56 1.05 2.50
CA ILE A 11 5.77 -0.20 2.60
C ILE A 11 6.63 -1.33 3.20
N ARG A 12 7.87 -1.52 2.73
CA ARG A 12 8.81 -2.48 3.33
C ARG A 12 9.03 -2.22 4.82
N GLY A 13 9.27 -0.96 5.20
CA GLY A 13 9.50 -0.60 6.60
C GLY A 13 8.31 -0.96 7.48
N ALA A 14 7.10 -0.63 7.03
CA ALA A 14 5.87 -0.96 7.74
C ALA A 14 5.63 -2.47 7.85
N ARG A 15 5.92 -3.24 6.81
CA ARG A 15 5.86 -4.72 6.87
C ARG A 15 6.88 -5.30 7.83
N ALA A 16 8.11 -4.81 7.82
CA ALA A 16 9.14 -5.24 8.77
C ALA A 16 8.74 -4.96 10.23
N ALA A 17 7.89 -3.96 10.46
CA ALA A 17 7.28 -3.65 11.75
C ALA A 17 5.99 -4.46 12.05
N GLY A 18 5.60 -5.40 11.19
CA GLY A 18 4.41 -6.25 11.38
C GLY A 18 3.08 -5.59 11.08
N MET A 19 3.06 -4.50 10.31
CA MET A 19 1.83 -3.80 9.93
C MET A 19 1.25 -4.32 8.62
N ALA A 20 -0.08 -4.26 8.49
CA ALA A 20 -0.74 -4.35 7.19
C ALA A 20 -0.51 -3.05 6.40
N VAL A 21 -0.43 -3.14 5.08
CA VAL A 21 0.01 -2.05 4.21
C VAL A 21 -0.93 -1.81 3.02
N ALA A 22 -1.23 -0.54 2.76
CA ALA A 22 -1.91 -0.08 1.55
C ALA A 22 -0.97 0.80 0.72
N HIS A 23 -0.73 0.41 -0.52
CA HIS A 23 0.05 1.18 -1.49
C HIS A 23 -0.84 2.11 -2.31
N ILE A 24 -0.46 3.39 -2.38
CA ILE A 24 -1.13 4.37 -3.23
C ILE A 24 -0.40 4.48 -4.58
N ASN A 25 -0.92 3.83 -5.61
CA ASN A 25 -0.38 3.85 -6.96
C ASN A 25 -0.98 4.98 -7.81
N ARG A 26 -0.54 6.22 -7.58
CA ARG A 26 -1.06 7.42 -8.28
C ARG A 26 -0.77 7.45 -9.78
N TYR A 27 0.22 6.68 -10.23
CA TYR A 27 0.81 6.81 -11.56
C TYR A 27 0.71 5.52 -12.38
N SER A 28 0.01 4.50 -11.87
CA SER A 28 -0.07 3.17 -12.48
C SER A 28 1.31 2.57 -12.79
N ILE A 29 2.29 2.85 -11.93
CA ILE A 29 3.63 2.30 -12.03
C ILE A 29 3.61 0.94 -11.33
N PRO A 30 4.11 -0.14 -11.96
CA PRO A 30 4.16 -1.44 -11.31
C PRO A 30 4.84 -1.36 -9.94
N TYR A 31 4.21 -1.95 -8.92
CA TYR A 31 4.84 -2.09 -7.62
C TYR A 31 6.02 -3.06 -7.72
N VAL A 32 7.24 -2.54 -7.49
CA VAL A 32 8.46 -3.32 -7.48
C VAL A 32 9.11 -3.18 -6.12
N ASP A 33 9.28 -4.33 -5.46
CA ASP A 33 10.00 -4.43 -4.21
C ASP A 33 11.21 -5.37 -4.35
N ALA A 34 12.21 -5.19 -3.51
CA ALA A 34 13.49 -5.91 -3.59
C ALA A 34 13.35 -7.42 -3.40
N ASP A 35 12.33 -7.86 -2.65
CA ASP A 35 12.00 -9.25 -2.39
C ASP A 35 10.83 -9.78 -3.25
N GLY A 36 10.33 -8.96 -4.18
CA GLY A 36 9.17 -9.30 -5.01
C GLY A 36 7.84 -9.32 -4.26
N SER A 37 7.81 -8.89 -2.99
CA SER A 37 6.59 -8.87 -2.20
C SER A 37 5.59 -7.84 -2.74
N GLN A 38 4.31 -8.01 -2.39
CA GLN A 38 3.21 -7.13 -2.82
C GLN A 38 2.52 -6.51 -1.61
N PRO A 39 1.94 -5.30 -1.71
CA PRO A 39 1.15 -4.71 -0.63
C PRO A 39 -0.14 -5.51 -0.40
N ASP A 40 -0.73 -5.40 0.80
CA ASP A 40 -2.01 -6.07 1.10
C ASP A 40 -3.18 -5.44 0.32
N LEU A 41 -3.06 -4.16 0.01
CA LEU A 41 -3.98 -3.41 -0.83
C LEU A 41 -3.21 -2.46 -1.74
N GLU A 42 -3.58 -2.40 -3.02
CA GLU A 42 -3.14 -1.35 -3.95
C GLU A 42 -4.35 -0.54 -4.39
N VAL A 43 -4.27 0.78 -4.29
CA VAL A 43 -5.33 1.70 -4.72
C VAL A 43 -4.73 2.91 -5.44
N PRO A 44 -5.44 3.53 -6.40
CA PRO A 44 -4.89 4.64 -7.17
C PRO A 44 -4.81 5.96 -6.37
N GLY A 45 -5.52 6.07 -5.25
CA GLY A 45 -5.64 7.30 -4.48
C GLY A 45 -6.27 7.10 -3.10
N LEU A 46 -6.19 8.16 -2.28
CA LEU A 46 -6.74 8.14 -0.92
C LEU A 46 -8.28 8.10 -0.90
N ALA A 47 -8.94 8.67 -1.91
CA ALA A 47 -10.40 8.59 -2.03
C ALA A 47 -10.83 7.13 -2.22
N GLN A 48 -10.19 6.41 -3.14
CA GLN A 48 -10.47 5.00 -3.39
C GLN A 48 -10.12 4.12 -2.19
N LEU A 49 -9.09 4.47 -1.43
CA LEU A 49 -8.82 3.81 -0.15
C LEU A 49 -9.98 4.01 0.82
N ALA A 50 -10.50 5.23 0.97
CA ALA A 50 -11.60 5.53 1.86
C ALA A 50 -12.89 4.80 1.46
N ASP A 51 -13.20 4.78 0.16
CA ASP A 51 -14.32 4.02 -0.39
C ASP A 51 -14.17 2.54 -0.03
N ARG A 52 -12.99 1.97 -0.27
CA ARG A 52 -12.72 0.55 0.01
C ARG A 52 -12.84 0.19 1.49
N LEU A 53 -12.37 1.06 2.38
CA LEU A 53 -12.46 0.86 3.82
C LEU A 53 -13.89 1.02 4.36
N SER A 54 -14.76 1.72 3.64
CA SER A 54 -16.17 1.90 4.01
C SER A 54 -17.06 0.72 3.60
N GLU A 55 -16.55 -0.18 2.75
CA GLU A 55 -17.23 -1.41 2.31
C GLU A 55 -16.95 -2.61 3.23
N ILE A 56 -16.16 -2.43 4.29
CA ILE A 56 -15.71 -3.47 5.23
C ILE A 56 -16.48 -3.35 6.54
#